data_AF-A0A0C3D562-F1
#
_entry.id   AF-A0A0C3D562-F1
#
_cell.length_a   1.000
_cell.length_b   1.000
_cell.length_c   1.000
_cell.angle_alpha   90.00
_cell.angle_beta   90.00
_cell.angle_gamma   90.00
#
_symmetry.space_group_name_H-M   'P 1'
#
loop_
_entity.id
_entity.type
_entity.pdbx_description
1 polymer ?
#
loop_
_entity_poly.entity_id
_entity_poly.type
_entity_poly.pdbx_seq_one_letter_code
_entity_poly.pdbx_strand_id
1 'polypeptide(L)'
;MSPHYTISVENKRGMNTNYAFFMEPPQFTGDAQPWMNVWFTSYVPYNASFEISTGVDFYAWIGTVPTAPAPGVVVNSGMNLLANLGTTTGPGSTFDKTIIDSFPTISEISPTARPGSFEIDTGTGFSVPNNTYLLGLAKVNNRGQVAPVASMAPGNNMKVQVAPKMKSFVSESHQIAGEIVDYSSTTRAGATIDFTSGEGHGKLYARVVQTTDGRFTVGYHDRFS
;
A
#
# COMPACT_ATOMS: atom_id res chain seq x y z
N MET A 1 19.98 1.14 -10.99
CA MET A 1 19.51 1.46 -9.62
C MET A 1 18.08 1.90 -9.73
N SER A 2 17.20 1.29 -8.96
CA SER A 2 15.82 1.71 -8.86
C SER A 2 15.72 2.99 -8.00
N PRO A 3 14.83 3.94 -8.32
CA PRO A 3 14.70 5.15 -7.53
C PRO A 3 14.19 4.80 -6.12
N HIS A 4 14.88 5.33 -5.11
CA HIS A 4 14.43 5.33 -3.71
C HIS A 4 13.93 6.73 -3.38
N TYR A 5 12.74 6.81 -2.81
CA TYR A 5 12.10 8.04 -2.38
C TYR A 5 12.14 8.15 -0.87
N THR A 6 12.44 9.34 -0.36
CA THR A 6 12.42 9.62 1.07
C THR A 6 11.33 10.64 1.38
N ILE A 7 10.50 10.34 2.37
CA ILE A 7 9.45 11.21 2.86
C ILE A 7 9.77 11.52 4.32
N SER A 8 9.98 12.80 4.63
CA SER A 8 10.15 13.29 5.98
C SER A 8 8.88 13.98 6.43
N VAL A 9 8.39 13.62 7.62
CA VAL A 9 7.16 14.20 8.16
C VAL A 9 7.45 14.86 9.49
N GLU A 10 7.12 16.15 9.57
CA GLU A 10 7.38 17.00 10.71
C GLU A 10 6.10 17.40 11.43
N ASN A 11 6.10 17.24 12.75
CA ASN A 11 5.00 17.65 13.59
C ASN A 11 5.22 19.08 14.12
N LYS A 12 4.49 20.04 13.57
CA LYS A 12 4.37 21.41 14.09
C LYS A 12 2.96 21.72 14.60
N ARG A 13 2.15 20.71 14.93
CA ARG A 13 0.75 20.84 15.34
C ARG A 13 0.54 21.58 16.66
N GLY A 14 1.58 21.69 17.49
CA GLY A 14 1.51 22.25 18.85
C GLY A 14 1.32 21.20 19.94
N MET A 15 1.24 19.92 19.57
CA MET A 15 1.08 18.78 20.48
C MET A 15 1.68 17.52 19.86
N ASN A 16 1.85 16.47 20.67
CA ASN A 16 2.29 15.17 20.18
C ASN A 16 1.16 14.51 19.37
N THR A 17 1.52 13.84 18.27
CA THR A 17 0.55 13.33 17.30
C THR A 17 0.97 11.96 16.78
N ASN A 18 0.00 11.13 16.41
CA ASN A 18 0.22 9.90 15.65
C ASN A 18 -0.14 10.13 14.18
N TYR A 19 0.74 9.68 13.28
CA TYR A 19 0.48 9.68 11.84
C TYR A 19 0.29 8.26 11.34
N ALA A 20 -0.61 8.09 10.38
CA ALA A 20 -0.74 6.89 9.58
C ALA A 20 -0.27 7.16 8.14
N PHE A 21 0.41 6.17 7.56
CA PHE A 21 0.86 6.18 6.18
C PHE A 21 0.05 5.23 5.35
N PHE A 22 -0.16 5.63 4.10
CA PHE A 22 -0.94 4.88 3.15
C PHE A 22 -0.27 4.94 1.79
N MET A 23 -0.51 3.92 0.98
CA MET A 23 -0.25 3.97 -0.46
C MET A 23 -1.58 4.14 -1.17
N GLU A 24 -1.57 4.88 -2.26
CA GLU A 24 -2.67 4.87 -3.23
C GLU A 24 -2.95 3.41 -3.66
N PRO A 25 -4.20 2.95 -3.56
CA PRO A 25 -4.56 1.63 -4.02
C PRO A 25 -4.16 1.43 -5.49
N PRO A 26 -3.55 0.27 -5.82
CA PRO A 26 -3.20 -0.04 -7.20
C PRO A 26 -4.46 -0.14 -8.04
N GLN A 27 -4.30 -0.08 -9.36
CA GLN A 27 -5.37 -0.46 -10.25
C GLN A 27 -5.45 -1.99 -10.31
N PHE A 28 -6.58 -2.54 -9.85
CA PHE A 28 -6.91 -3.95 -10.00
C PHE A 28 -7.72 -4.17 -11.28
N THR A 29 -7.56 -5.31 -11.94
CA THR A 29 -8.53 -5.76 -12.94
C THR A 29 -9.72 -6.45 -12.29
N GLY A 30 -10.93 -6.15 -12.79
CA GLY A 30 -12.20 -6.65 -12.26
C GLY A 30 -13.02 -5.53 -11.62
N ASP A 31 -14.23 -5.87 -11.18
CA ASP A 31 -15.20 -4.90 -10.66
C ASP A 31 -15.16 -4.74 -9.13
N ALA A 32 -14.25 -5.44 -8.45
CA ALA A 32 -14.13 -5.36 -7.00
C ALA A 32 -13.53 -4.02 -6.57
N GLN A 33 -14.23 -3.31 -5.69
CA GLN A 33 -13.73 -2.06 -5.12
C GLN A 33 -12.52 -2.34 -4.22
N PRO A 34 -11.35 -1.72 -4.48
CA PRO A 34 -10.21 -1.89 -3.60
C PRO A 34 -10.36 -1.09 -2.31
N TRP A 35 -9.79 -1.65 -1.25
CA TRP A 35 -9.57 -1.03 0.03
C TRP A 35 -8.14 -0.50 0.14
N MET A 36 -8.01 0.62 0.84
CA MET A 36 -6.72 1.13 1.29
C MET A 36 -6.45 0.59 2.69
N ASN A 37 -5.21 0.16 2.94
CA ASN A 37 -4.79 -0.32 4.24
C ASN A 37 -3.79 0.65 4.86
N VAL A 38 -3.84 0.83 6.19
CA VAL A 38 -2.79 1.53 6.93
C VAL A 38 -1.48 0.76 6.73
N TRP A 39 -0.50 1.38 6.10
CA TRP A 39 0.81 0.75 5.87
C TRP A 39 1.59 0.62 7.18
N PHE A 40 1.68 1.71 7.94
CA PHE A 40 2.17 1.74 9.31
C PHE A 40 1.79 3.06 9.97
N THR A 41 2.00 3.13 11.29
CA THR A 41 1.82 4.34 12.07
C THR A 41 3.09 4.75 12.79
N SER A 42 3.22 6.04 13.09
CA SER A 42 4.35 6.61 13.81
C SER A 42 3.89 7.67 14.80
N TYR A 43 4.36 7.56 16.04
CA TYR A 43 4.21 8.60 17.05
C TYR A 43 5.30 9.64 16.88
N VAL A 44 4.93 10.91 16.83
CA VAL A 44 5.85 12.02 16.61
C VAL A 44 5.61 13.10 17.66
N PRO A 45 6.58 13.31 18.56
CA PRO A 45 6.54 14.42 19.50
C PRO A 45 6.40 15.77 18.79
N TYR A 46 5.83 16.75 19.49
CA TYR A 46 5.82 18.12 19.00
C TYR A 46 7.26 18.59 18.70
N ASN A 47 7.44 19.25 17.55
CA ASN A 47 8.72 19.68 16.99
C ASN A 47 9.69 18.57 16.56
N ALA A 48 9.28 17.30 16.60
CA ALA A 48 10.05 16.20 16.05
C ALA A 48 9.66 15.88 14.60
N SER A 49 10.45 15.01 13.98
CA SER A 49 10.20 14.45 12.66
C SER A 49 10.60 12.98 12.63
N PHE A 50 10.19 12.31 11.56
CA PHE A 50 10.67 10.97 11.21
C PHE A 50 10.68 10.84 9.70
N GLU A 51 11.46 9.87 9.23
CA GLU A 51 11.65 9.63 7.81
C GLU A 51 11.21 8.23 7.42
N ILE A 52 10.81 8.12 6.17
CA ILE A 52 10.41 6.88 5.54
C ILE A 52 11.11 6.81 4.21
N SER A 53 11.78 5.70 3.95
CA SER A 53 12.33 5.37 2.64
C SER A 53 11.47 4.32 1.97
N THR A 54 11.12 4.55 0.70
CA THR A 54 10.29 3.63 -0.09
C THR A 54 10.81 3.58 -1.52
N GLY A 55 10.87 2.37 -2.09
CA GLY A 55 11.32 2.13 -3.45
C GLY A 55 10.19 1.61 -4.34
N VAL A 56 10.57 1.18 -5.54
CA VAL A 56 9.69 0.49 -6.50
C VAL A 56 9.63 -1.03 -6.26
N ASP A 57 10.06 -1.50 -5.10
CA ASP A 57 9.88 -2.89 -4.68
C ASP A 57 8.43 -3.10 -4.24
N PHE A 58 7.72 -3.97 -4.95
CA PHE A 58 6.32 -4.29 -4.71
C PHE A 58 6.19 -5.77 -4.38
N TYR A 59 5.30 -6.08 -3.45
CA TYR A 59 5.05 -7.46 -3.04
C TYR A 59 3.61 -7.81 -3.39
N ALA A 60 3.44 -8.93 -4.10
CA ALA A 60 2.16 -9.60 -4.17
C ALA A 60 1.81 -10.08 -2.76
N TRP A 61 0.59 -9.80 -2.32
CA TRP A 61 0.15 -10.15 -0.97
C TRP A 61 -1.19 -10.86 -1.03
N ILE A 62 -1.34 -11.88 -0.19
CA ILE A 62 -2.61 -12.57 0.06
C ILE A 62 -2.78 -12.79 1.55
N GLY A 63 -4.00 -12.74 2.05
CA GLY A 63 -4.24 -12.94 3.48
C GLY A 63 -5.70 -13.12 3.84
N THR A 64 -5.95 -13.05 5.14
CA THR A 64 -7.29 -13.27 5.72
C THR A 64 -7.71 -12.12 6.61
N VAL A 65 -9.02 -11.99 6.78
CA VAL A 65 -9.66 -11.11 7.75
C VAL A 65 -10.57 -11.90 8.68
N PRO A 66 -10.71 -11.48 9.95
CA PRO A 66 -11.54 -12.18 10.94
C PRO A 66 -13.05 -11.99 10.70
N THR A 67 -13.42 -10.93 9.98
CA THR A 67 -14.80 -10.56 9.63
C THR A 67 -14.85 -10.03 8.21
N ALA A 68 -16.05 -9.91 7.64
CA ALA A 68 -16.25 -9.36 6.31
C ALA A 68 -15.46 -8.05 6.12
N PRO A 69 -14.69 -7.88 5.03
CA PRO A 69 -13.83 -6.73 4.83
C PRO A 69 -14.62 -5.42 4.82
N ALA A 70 -14.23 -4.47 5.67
CA ALA A 70 -14.84 -3.16 5.79
C ALA A 70 -13.87 -2.19 6.52
N PRO A 71 -14.06 -0.86 6.43
CA PRO A 71 -13.33 0.08 7.26
C PRO A 71 -13.33 -0.29 8.74
N GLY A 72 -12.15 -0.26 9.38
CA GLY A 72 -11.93 -0.68 10.77
C GLY A 72 -11.53 -2.15 10.94
N VAL A 73 -11.66 -2.99 9.91
CA VAL A 73 -11.18 -4.37 9.95
C VAL A 73 -9.67 -4.41 9.74
N VAL A 74 -8.97 -5.13 10.61
CA VAL A 74 -7.51 -5.23 10.60
C VAL A 74 -7.06 -6.47 9.87
N VAL A 75 -6.20 -6.27 8.87
CA VAL A 75 -5.56 -7.33 8.11
C VAL A 75 -4.21 -7.65 8.75
N ASN A 76 -4.12 -8.77 9.47
CA ASN A 76 -2.95 -9.11 10.29
C ASN A 76 -2.23 -10.42 9.89
N SER A 77 -2.74 -11.14 8.90
CA SER A 77 -2.24 -12.47 8.51
C SER A 77 -2.21 -12.61 7.00
N GLY A 78 -1.11 -13.14 6.48
CA GLY A 78 -0.98 -13.40 5.05
C GLY A 78 0.41 -13.85 4.61
N MET A 79 0.50 -14.23 3.35
CA MET A 79 1.75 -14.52 2.65
C MET A 79 2.05 -13.40 1.65
N ASN A 80 3.33 -13.17 1.41
CA ASN A 80 3.78 -12.22 0.40
C ASN A 80 4.99 -12.77 -0.36
N LEU A 81 5.11 -12.34 -1.62
CA LEU A 81 6.26 -12.62 -2.49
C LEU A 81 6.62 -11.34 -3.24
N LEU A 82 7.93 -11.12 -3.45
CA LEU A 82 8.41 -10.00 -4.27
C LEU A 82 7.87 -10.16 -5.70
N ALA A 83 7.30 -9.09 -6.24
CA ALA A 83 6.67 -9.09 -7.55
C ALA A 83 7.43 -8.21 -8.53
N ASN A 84 7.78 -8.77 -9.68
CA ASN A 84 8.33 -7.99 -10.79
C ASN A 84 7.19 -7.51 -11.68
N LEU A 85 7.15 -6.20 -11.98
CA LEU A 85 6.16 -5.65 -12.89
C LEU A 85 6.51 -5.97 -14.33
N GLY A 86 5.49 -6.24 -15.14
CA GLY A 86 5.68 -6.45 -16.58
C GLY A 86 6.23 -5.22 -17.27
N THR A 87 6.89 -5.43 -18.39
CA THR A 87 7.43 -4.39 -19.27
C THR A 87 6.83 -4.55 -20.66
N THR A 88 7.10 -3.62 -21.57
CA THR A 88 6.68 -3.75 -22.97
C THR A 88 7.34 -4.92 -23.70
N THR A 89 8.43 -5.47 -23.17
CA THR A 89 9.22 -6.55 -23.78
C THR A 89 9.14 -7.88 -23.04
N GLY A 90 8.49 -7.94 -21.88
CA GLY A 90 8.36 -9.19 -21.11
C GLY A 90 7.28 -9.11 -20.03
N PRO A 91 6.60 -10.23 -19.73
CA PRO A 91 5.53 -10.26 -18.74
C PRO A 91 6.07 -10.06 -17.32
N GLY A 92 5.21 -9.56 -16.44
CA GLY A 92 5.49 -9.48 -15.00
C GLY A 92 5.21 -10.79 -14.29
N SER A 93 5.63 -10.88 -13.02
CA SER A 93 5.39 -12.05 -12.18
C SER A 93 3.91 -12.42 -12.11
N THR A 94 3.63 -13.71 -12.15
CA THR A 94 2.30 -14.28 -11.93
C THR A 94 2.37 -15.25 -10.77
N PHE A 95 1.41 -15.14 -9.86
CA PHE A 95 1.34 -15.98 -8.67
C PHE A 95 0.07 -16.82 -8.69
N ASP A 96 0.21 -18.13 -8.56
CA ASP A 96 -0.93 -19.02 -8.34
C ASP A 96 -1.30 -19.03 -6.86
N LYS A 97 -2.59 -18.87 -6.60
CA LYS A 97 -3.16 -18.89 -5.26
C LYS A 97 -3.54 -20.31 -4.89
N THR A 98 -3.19 -20.72 -3.67
CA THR A 98 -3.68 -21.96 -3.04
C THR A 98 -4.18 -21.68 -1.61
N ILE A 99 -5.06 -22.53 -1.09
CA ILE A 99 -5.48 -22.47 0.32
C ILE A 99 -5.08 -23.80 0.94
N ILE A 100 -4.26 -23.74 1.97
CA ILE A 100 -3.75 -24.90 2.70
C ILE A 100 -4.16 -24.69 4.16
N ASP A 101 -4.97 -25.61 4.71
CA ASP A 101 -5.47 -25.55 6.09
C ASP A 101 -6.08 -24.18 6.47
N SER A 102 -6.91 -23.62 5.58
CA SER A 102 -7.53 -22.28 5.71
C SER A 102 -6.55 -21.09 5.66
N PHE A 103 -5.26 -21.32 5.40
CA PHE A 103 -4.28 -20.27 5.18
C PHE A 103 -4.07 -20.05 3.66
N PRO A 104 -4.25 -18.83 3.13
CA PRO A 104 -4.00 -18.55 1.74
C PRO A 104 -2.50 -18.41 1.46
N THR A 105 -2.03 -19.12 0.45
CA THR A 105 -0.65 -19.11 -0.01
C THR A 105 -0.57 -18.68 -1.47
N ILE A 106 0.59 -18.15 -1.86
CA ILE A 106 0.92 -17.83 -3.25
C ILE A 106 2.25 -18.48 -3.62
N SER A 107 2.35 -18.93 -4.86
CA SER A 107 3.60 -19.42 -5.46
C SER A 107 3.77 -18.84 -6.85
N GLU A 108 4.98 -18.41 -7.20
CA GLU A 108 5.25 -17.89 -8.54
C GLU A 108 5.13 -19.01 -9.58
N ILE A 109 4.44 -18.70 -10.68
CA ILE A 109 4.27 -19.57 -11.84
C ILE A 109 4.76 -18.84 -13.10
N SER A 110 4.60 -19.47 -14.27
CA SER A 110 4.96 -18.87 -15.55
C SER A 110 4.35 -17.46 -15.69
N PRO A 111 5.17 -16.42 -15.91
CA PRO A 111 4.71 -15.04 -15.90
C PRO A 111 3.81 -14.71 -17.09
N THR A 112 2.71 -14.04 -16.80
CA THR A 112 1.64 -13.64 -17.73
C THR A 112 1.13 -12.23 -17.47
N ALA A 113 1.66 -11.54 -16.46
CA ALA A 113 1.19 -10.21 -16.10
C ALA A 113 1.50 -9.18 -17.19
N ARG A 114 0.59 -8.22 -17.35
CA ARG A 114 0.67 -7.17 -18.36
C ARG A 114 1.78 -6.15 -18.01
N PRO A 115 2.19 -5.32 -18.97
CA PRO A 115 3.11 -4.22 -18.69
C PRO A 115 2.58 -3.33 -17.54
N GLY A 116 3.44 -3.04 -16.56
CA GLY A 116 3.12 -2.23 -15.39
C GLY A 116 2.41 -2.96 -14.24
N SER A 117 2.15 -4.27 -14.36
CA SER A 117 1.47 -5.04 -13.33
C SER A 117 2.18 -6.36 -13.00
N PHE A 118 1.82 -6.93 -11.85
CA PHE A 118 1.94 -8.37 -11.57
C PHE A 118 0.54 -8.99 -11.58
N GLU A 119 0.44 -10.32 -11.60
CA GLU A 119 -0.82 -11.06 -11.62
C GLU A 119 -0.94 -12.01 -10.44
N ILE A 120 -2.14 -12.11 -9.86
CA ILE A 120 -2.51 -13.20 -8.94
C ILE A 120 -3.64 -13.99 -9.61
N ASP A 121 -3.40 -15.26 -9.92
CA ASP A 121 -4.40 -16.22 -10.38
C ASP A 121 -5.11 -16.80 -9.17
N THR A 122 -6.42 -16.59 -9.08
CA THR A 122 -7.19 -16.97 -7.88
C THR A 122 -7.62 -18.43 -7.88
N GLY A 123 -7.56 -19.10 -9.04
CA GLY A 123 -8.01 -20.47 -9.21
C GLY A 123 -9.43 -20.71 -8.67
N THR A 124 -9.68 -21.93 -8.18
CA THR A 124 -10.89 -22.25 -7.43
C THR A 124 -10.52 -22.56 -5.99
N GLY A 125 -11.19 -21.94 -5.03
CA GLY A 125 -10.97 -22.28 -3.62
C GLY A 125 -11.45 -21.24 -2.63
N PHE A 126 -11.86 -20.06 -3.07
CA PHE A 126 -12.57 -19.14 -2.20
C PHE A 126 -13.99 -19.63 -1.94
N SER A 127 -14.45 -19.43 -0.71
CA SER A 127 -15.86 -19.56 -0.38
C SER A 127 -16.68 -18.58 -1.20
N VAL A 128 -17.94 -18.94 -1.48
CA VAL A 128 -18.88 -18.06 -2.19
C VAL A 128 -20.09 -17.85 -1.27
N PRO A 129 -20.31 -16.63 -0.73
CA PRO A 129 -19.51 -15.41 -0.91
C PRO A 129 -18.13 -15.48 -0.24
N ASN A 130 -17.18 -14.70 -0.77
CA ASN A 130 -15.85 -14.56 -0.15
C ASN A 130 -15.87 -13.41 0.86
N ASN A 131 -15.91 -13.75 2.15
CA ASN A 131 -15.90 -12.80 3.25
C ASN A 131 -14.62 -12.87 4.10
N THR A 132 -13.63 -13.66 3.68
CA THR A 132 -12.48 -14.02 4.52
C THR A 132 -11.16 -13.72 3.84
N TYR A 133 -11.04 -13.98 2.54
CA TYR A 133 -9.77 -13.92 1.85
C TYR A 133 -9.62 -12.60 1.10
N LEU A 134 -8.44 -12.01 1.23
CA LEU A 134 -8.04 -10.79 0.53
C LEU A 134 -6.78 -11.06 -0.28
N LEU A 135 -6.65 -10.36 -1.40
CA LEU A 135 -5.39 -10.24 -2.12
C LEU A 135 -5.08 -8.77 -2.35
N GLY A 136 -3.83 -8.46 -2.69
CA GLY A 136 -3.46 -7.08 -2.91
C GLY A 136 -1.98 -6.82 -3.06
N LEU A 137 -1.62 -5.60 -2.67
CA LEU A 137 -0.28 -5.05 -2.73
C LEU A 137 0.25 -4.88 -1.31
N ALA A 138 1.52 -5.24 -1.12
CA ALA A 138 2.26 -4.95 0.11
C ALA A 138 3.57 -4.21 -0.18
N LYS A 139 4.07 -3.51 0.85
CA LYS A 139 5.38 -2.84 0.85
C LYS A 139 6.08 -3.02 2.19
N VAL A 140 7.40 -2.93 2.17
CA VAL A 140 8.26 -2.97 3.37
C VAL A 140 8.07 -1.69 4.18
N ASN A 141 7.52 -1.80 5.40
CA ASN A 141 7.32 -0.66 6.29
C ASN A 141 8.64 -0.13 6.90
N ASN A 142 8.53 0.92 7.73
CA ASN A 142 9.66 1.53 8.43
C ASN A 142 10.41 0.62 9.42
N ARG A 143 9.94 -0.61 9.66
CA ARG A 143 10.58 -1.64 10.49
C ARG A 143 11.18 -2.78 9.66
N GLY A 144 11.19 -2.68 8.33
CA GLY A 144 11.68 -3.75 7.47
C GLY A 144 10.69 -4.91 7.29
N GLN A 145 9.43 -4.75 7.70
CA GLN A 145 8.41 -5.80 7.61
C GLN A 145 7.50 -5.54 6.41
N VAL A 146 7.20 -6.58 5.63
CA VAL A 146 6.24 -6.46 4.52
C VAL A 146 4.81 -6.38 5.09
N ALA A 147 4.11 -5.29 4.79
CA ALA A 147 2.75 -5.03 5.27
C ALA A 147 1.81 -4.69 4.09
N PRO A 148 0.55 -5.14 4.11
CA PRO A 148 -0.41 -4.80 3.08
C PRO A 148 -0.68 -3.29 3.08
N VAL A 149 -0.73 -2.70 1.89
CA VAL A 149 -1.02 -1.27 1.69
C VAL A 149 -2.32 -1.06 0.93
N ALA A 150 -2.78 -2.08 0.20
CA ALA A 150 -4.08 -2.11 -0.43
C ALA A 150 -4.54 -3.56 -0.62
N SER A 151 -5.83 -3.78 -0.56
CA SER A 151 -6.43 -5.11 -0.66
C SER A 151 -7.77 -5.07 -1.39
N MET A 152 -8.20 -6.20 -1.92
CA MET A 152 -9.54 -6.40 -2.46
C MET A 152 -10.01 -7.83 -2.15
N ALA A 153 -11.33 -8.05 -2.18
CA ALA A 153 -11.92 -9.36 -2.03
C ALA A 153 -12.05 -9.99 -3.43
N PRO A 154 -11.25 -11.01 -3.77
CA PRO A 154 -11.33 -11.65 -5.07
C PRO A 154 -12.50 -12.63 -5.18
N GLY A 155 -12.96 -12.84 -6.41
CA GLY A 155 -13.76 -13.99 -6.81
C GLY A 155 -12.89 -15.18 -7.24
N ASN A 156 -13.53 -16.33 -7.44
CA ASN A 156 -12.89 -17.51 -8.04
C ASN A 156 -12.67 -17.31 -9.56
N ASN A 157 -11.67 -18.00 -10.10
CA ASN A 157 -11.30 -18.06 -11.53
C ASN A 157 -10.96 -16.69 -12.14
N MET A 158 -10.32 -15.82 -11.36
CA MET A 158 -9.91 -14.51 -11.78
C MET A 158 -8.40 -14.47 -11.97
N LYS A 159 -7.98 -13.78 -13.03
CA LYS A 159 -6.59 -13.38 -13.25
C LYS A 159 -6.45 -11.91 -12.89
N VAL A 160 -6.15 -11.65 -11.63
CA VAL A 160 -6.15 -10.28 -11.10
C VAL A 160 -4.81 -9.62 -11.39
N GLN A 161 -4.79 -8.70 -12.33
CA GLN A 161 -3.67 -7.81 -12.57
C GLN A 161 -3.68 -6.71 -11.52
N VAL A 162 -2.51 -6.45 -10.92
CA VAL A 162 -2.31 -5.43 -9.92
C VAL A 162 -1.25 -4.47 -10.45
N ALA A 163 -1.66 -3.24 -10.78
CA ALA A 163 -0.79 -2.18 -11.29
C ALA A 163 -0.54 -1.14 -10.18
N PRO A 164 0.63 -1.15 -9.51
CA PRO A 164 0.95 -0.23 -8.43
C PRO A 164 1.03 1.22 -8.89
N LYS A 165 0.75 2.14 -7.96
CA LYS A 165 0.93 3.58 -8.14
C LYS A 165 1.92 4.09 -7.09
N MET A 166 2.89 4.91 -7.52
CA MET A 166 3.87 5.54 -6.63
C MET A 166 3.34 6.87 -6.07
N LYS A 167 2.21 6.78 -5.39
CA LYS A 167 1.55 7.90 -4.71
C LYS A 167 1.21 7.46 -3.30
N SER A 168 1.52 8.30 -2.33
CA SER A 168 1.39 8.01 -0.90
C SER A 168 0.58 9.09 -0.20
N PHE A 169 0.04 8.76 0.96
CA PHE A 169 -0.68 9.71 1.81
C PHE A 169 -0.18 9.62 3.25
N VAL A 170 -0.23 10.74 3.94
CA VAL A 170 -0.04 10.81 5.38
C VAL A 170 -1.17 11.60 6.02
N SER A 171 -1.75 11.07 7.09
CA SER A 171 -2.74 11.80 7.87
C SER A 171 -2.50 11.59 9.35
N GLU A 172 -3.01 12.52 10.16
CA GLU A 172 -3.17 12.28 11.59
C GLU A 172 -4.20 11.17 11.80
N SER A 173 -3.84 10.14 12.57
CA SER A 173 -4.70 8.96 12.75
C SER A 173 -4.38 8.17 14.02
N HIS A 174 -5.40 7.54 14.57
CA HIS A 174 -5.31 6.59 15.68
C HIS A 174 -5.45 5.13 15.24
N GLN A 175 -5.55 4.90 13.94
CA GLN A 175 -5.68 3.57 13.35
C GLN A 175 -4.39 2.78 13.51
N ILE A 176 -4.47 1.47 13.33
CA ILE A 176 -3.31 0.59 13.44
C ILE A 176 -2.90 0.01 12.08
N ALA A 177 -1.64 -0.42 11.96
CA ALA A 177 -1.13 -1.02 10.74
C ALA A 177 -2.00 -2.22 10.29
N GLY A 178 -2.28 -2.29 8.99
CA GLY A 178 -3.13 -3.31 8.37
C GLY A 178 -4.64 -2.99 8.39
N GLU A 179 -5.08 -1.98 9.16
CA GLU A 179 -6.49 -1.58 9.19
C GLU A 179 -6.97 -1.08 7.83
N ILE A 180 -8.14 -1.57 7.39
CA ILE A 180 -8.84 -1.07 6.20
C ILE A 180 -9.42 0.29 6.52
N VAL A 181 -9.24 1.25 5.61
CA VAL A 181 -9.69 2.64 5.81
C VAL A 181 -10.50 3.15 4.62
N ASP A 182 -11.30 4.17 4.88
CA ASP A 182 -11.99 4.90 3.82
C ASP A 182 -11.03 5.84 3.09
N TYR A 183 -10.86 5.61 1.79
CA TYR A 183 -9.97 6.38 0.92
C TYR A 183 -10.32 7.88 0.89
N SER A 184 -11.61 8.22 0.77
CA SER A 184 -12.05 9.61 0.62
C SER A 184 -11.78 10.44 1.87
N SER A 185 -11.95 9.84 3.05
CA SER A 185 -11.69 10.49 4.34
C SER A 185 -10.20 10.76 4.53
N THR A 186 -9.35 9.79 4.19
CA THR A 186 -7.90 9.87 4.35
C THR A 186 -7.29 10.91 3.41
N THR A 187 -7.68 10.87 2.13
CA THR A 187 -7.14 11.78 1.11
C THR A 187 -7.60 13.23 1.30
N ARG A 188 -8.77 13.45 1.89
CA ARG A 188 -9.27 14.79 2.22
C ARG A 188 -8.58 15.40 3.44
N ALA A 189 -8.25 14.60 4.44
CA ALA A 189 -7.69 15.06 5.71
C ALA A 189 -6.15 15.07 5.74
N GLY A 190 -5.50 14.29 4.88
CA GLY A 190 -4.06 14.10 4.86
C GLY A 190 -3.31 14.92 3.81
N ALA A 191 -1.99 14.82 3.85
CA ALA A 191 -1.10 15.27 2.78
C ALA A 191 -1.00 14.20 1.69
N THR A 192 -0.97 14.63 0.43
CA THR A 192 -0.71 13.77 -0.73
C THR A 192 0.73 13.94 -1.17
N ILE A 193 1.44 12.83 -1.33
CA ILE A 193 2.82 12.78 -1.81
C ILE A 193 2.85 12.00 -3.13
N ASP A 194 3.26 12.64 -4.23
CA ASP A 194 3.32 12.05 -5.55
C ASP A 194 4.65 12.41 -6.22
N PHE A 195 5.51 11.40 -6.40
CA PHE A 195 6.80 11.56 -7.10
C PHE A 195 6.72 11.31 -8.60
N THR A 196 5.55 10.91 -9.10
CA THR A 196 5.33 10.56 -10.51
C THR A 196 4.79 11.71 -11.35
N SER A 197 4.26 12.75 -10.70
CA SER A 197 3.64 13.89 -11.38
C SER A 197 3.79 15.19 -10.59
N GLY A 198 3.43 16.32 -11.21
CA GLY A 198 3.41 17.63 -10.54
C GLY A 198 4.78 18.08 -10.01
N GLU A 199 4.78 18.73 -8.85
CA GLU A 199 5.98 19.28 -8.21
C GLU A 199 6.97 18.20 -7.74
N GLY A 200 6.50 16.97 -7.49
CA GLY A 200 7.34 15.85 -7.10
C GLY A 200 8.02 15.12 -8.26
N HIS A 201 7.62 15.40 -9.51
CA HIS A 201 8.21 14.74 -10.67
C HIS A 201 9.71 15.04 -10.79
N GLY A 202 10.51 13.97 -10.86
CA GLY A 202 11.97 14.07 -10.92
C GLY A 202 12.65 14.35 -9.57
N LYS A 203 11.89 14.46 -8.48
CA LYS A 203 12.39 14.64 -7.12
C LYS A 203 12.48 13.29 -6.40
N LEU A 204 13.35 13.21 -5.39
CA LEU A 204 13.57 11.99 -4.60
C LEU A 204 13.25 12.19 -3.11
N TYR A 205 13.00 13.43 -2.71
CA TYR A 205 12.71 13.77 -1.33
C TYR A 205 11.43 14.61 -1.24
N ALA A 206 10.56 14.27 -0.29
CA ALA A 206 9.39 15.07 0.07
C ALA A 206 9.45 15.43 1.56
N ARG A 207 9.24 16.71 1.86
CA ARG A 207 9.09 17.24 3.21
C ARG A 207 7.63 17.57 3.45
N VAL A 208 7.01 16.89 4.40
CA VAL A 208 5.64 17.11 4.82
C VAL A 208 5.63 17.76 6.19
N VAL A 209 4.94 18.88 6.34
CA VAL A 209 4.82 19.57 7.62
C VAL A 209 3.35 19.69 7.99
N GLN A 210 2.97 19.15 9.15
CA GLN A 210 1.67 19.47 9.74
C GLN A 210 1.80 20.78 10.54
N THR A 211 1.14 21.84 10.09
CA THR A 211 1.17 23.17 10.71
C THR A 211 0.31 23.25 11.97
N THR A 212 0.46 24.33 12.73
CA THR A 212 -0.28 24.56 13.99
C THR A 212 -1.80 24.61 13.82
N ASP A 213 -2.29 24.93 12.62
CA ASP A 213 -3.72 24.92 12.26
C ASP A 213 -4.22 23.52 11.86
N GLY A 214 -3.36 22.50 11.88
CA GLY A 214 -3.68 21.11 11.54
C GLY A 214 -3.61 20.78 10.06
N ARG A 215 -3.34 21.77 9.19
CA ARG A 215 -3.16 21.53 7.76
C ARG A 215 -1.79 20.95 7.46
N PHE A 216 -1.66 20.38 6.25
CA PHE A 216 -0.39 19.86 5.76
C PHE A 216 0.15 20.74 4.63
N THR A 217 1.47 20.93 4.61
CA THR A 217 2.21 21.44 3.46
C THR A 217 3.19 20.37 2.99
N VAL A 218 3.39 20.27 1.67
CA VAL A 218 4.32 19.32 1.05
C VAL A 218 5.27 20.10 0.17
N GLY A 219 6.58 19.90 0.36
CA GLY A 219 7.63 20.43 -0.50
C GLY A 219 8.51 19.31 -1.05
N TYR A 220 8.99 19.43 -2.28
CA TYR A 220 9.80 18.41 -2.95
C TYR A 220 11.21 18.90 -3.26
N HIS A 221 12.19 18.02 -3.10
CA HIS A 221 13.62 18.36 -3.20
C HIS A 221 14.43 17.24 -3.88
N ASP A 222 15.59 17.61 -4.42
CA ASP A 222 16.51 16.65 -5.05
C ASP A 222 17.35 15.89 -4.01
N ARG A 223 17.61 16.51 -2.84
CA ARG A 223 18.47 16.00 -1.75
C ARG A 223 17.99 16.57 -0.42
N PHE A 224 18.34 15.92 0.69
CA PHE A 224 18.17 16.50 2.04
C PHE A 224 19.08 17.74 2.17
N SER A 225 18.50 18.90 2.52
CA SER A 225 19.22 20.16 2.75
C SER A 225 19.17 20.55 4.21
#